data_AF-A0A848UZG4-F1
#
_entry.id   AF-A0A848UZG4-F1
#
_cell.length_a   1.000
_cell.length_b   1.000
_cell.length_c   1.000
_cell.angle_alpha   90.00
_cell.angle_beta   90.00
_cell.angle_gamma   90.00
#
_symmetry.space_group_name_H-M   'P 1'
#
loop_
_entity.id
_entity.type
_entity.pdbx_description
1 polymer ?
#
loop_
_entity_poly.entity_id
_entity_poly.type
_entity_poly.pdbx_seq_one_letter_code
_entity_poly.pdbx_strand_id
1 'polypeptide(L)'
;MRLYKWIVPITALCAFFLIDLTVFQAEDLSGFKRLVDLATSISFVIAPLIALVNYRLVSRPQFPSSSRPGKLMKALSYLGIIFLSLFAILFLLVKLGAVDLG
;
A
#
# COMPACT_ATOMS: atom_id res chain seq x y z
N MET A 1 13.35 29.00 -17.44
CA MET A 1 12.98 27.56 -17.57
C MET A 1 14.07 26.64 -18.16
N ARG A 2 15.34 27.07 -18.36
CA ARG A 2 16.40 26.19 -18.93
C ARG A 2 17.24 25.42 -17.90
N LEU A 3 17.21 25.83 -16.63
CA LEU A 3 18.08 25.30 -15.57
C LEU A 3 17.58 23.96 -14.98
N TYR A 4 16.26 23.76 -14.87
CA TYR A 4 15.69 22.53 -14.30
C TYR A 4 15.99 21.28 -15.15
N LYS A 5 16.22 21.45 -16.47
CA LYS A 5 16.58 20.36 -17.39
C LYS A 5 17.91 19.70 -17.04
N TRP A 6 18.80 20.42 -16.37
CA TRP A 6 20.11 19.92 -15.93
C TRP A 6 20.11 19.53 -14.45
N ILE A 7 19.28 20.19 -13.62
CA ILE A 7 19.13 19.83 -12.21
C ILE A 7 18.61 18.40 -12.06
N VAL A 8 17.57 18.01 -12.80
CA VAL A 8 16.93 16.68 -12.66
C VAL A 8 17.89 15.51 -12.97
N PRO A 9 18.68 15.51 -14.07
CA PRO A 9 19.63 14.42 -14.31
C PRO A 9 20.80 14.43 -13.32
N ILE A 10 21.26 15.60 -12.87
CA ILE A 10 22.33 15.71 -11.87
C ILE A 10 21.86 15.16 -10.52
N THR A 11 20.64 15.50 -10.09
CA THR A 11 20.09 14.95 -8.84
C THR A 11 19.86 13.45 -8.94
N ALA A 12 19.42 12.94 -10.09
CA ALA A 12 19.26 11.49 -10.32
C ALA A 12 20.60 10.75 -10.26
N LEU A 13 21.66 11.28 -10.90
CA LEU A 13 23.01 10.70 -10.87
C LEU A 13 23.62 10.70 -9.47
N CYS A 14 23.48 11.80 -8.72
CA CYS A 14 23.92 11.86 -7.33
C CYS A 14 23.16 10.86 -6.45
N ALA A 15 21.84 10.74 -6.61
CA ALA A 15 21.04 9.78 -5.85
C ALA A 15 21.42 8.33 -6.16
N PHE A 16 21.63 8.01 -7.44
CA PHE A 16 22.06 6.69 -7.89
C PHE A 16 23.43 6.31 -7.30
N PHE A 17 24.41 7.23 -7.38
CA PHE A 17 25.75 6.99 -6.84
C PHE A 17 25.77 6.89 -5.31
N LEU A 18 24.93 7.67 -4.61
CA LEU A 18 24.78 7.56 -3.16
C LEU A 18 24.12 6.25 -2.74
N ILE A 19 23.13 5.77 -3.48
CA ILE A 19 22.48 4.48 -3.20
C ILE A 19 23.48 3.35 -3.41
N ASP A 20 24.20 3.31 -4.53
CA ASP A 20 25.22 2.28 -4.76
C ASP A 20 26.36 2.33 -3.72
N LEU A 21 26.82 3.53 -3.33
CA LEU A 21 27.85 3.69 -2.30
C LEU A 21 27.37 3.27 -0.90
N THR A 22 26.14 3.62 -0.54
CA THR A 22 25.55 3.23 0.75
C THR A 22 25.22 1.75 0.77
N VAL A 23 24.74 1.15 -0.32
CA VAL A 23 24.44 -0.29 -0.40
C VAL A 23 25.72 -1.14 -0.44
N PHE A 24 26.82 -0.63 -1.01
CA PHE A 24 28.10 -1.33 -1.05
C PHE A 24 28.85 -1.32 0.30
N GLN A 25 28.60 -0.32 1.18
CA GLN A 25 29.15 -0.28 2.54
C GLN A 25 28.16 -0.70 3.64
N ALA A 26 26.86 -0.57 3.43
CA ALA A 26 25.84 -0.92 4.41
C ALA A 26 25.44 -2.39 4.24
N GLU A 27 26.06 -3.25 5.04
CA GLU A 27 25.53 -4.60 5.28
C GLU A 27 24.18 -4.59 6.02
N ASP A 28 23.77 -3.43 6.56
CA ASP A 28 22.57 -3.27 7.40
C ASP A 28 21.36 -2.65 6.66
N LEU A 29 20.88 -3.32 5.60
CA LEU A 29 19.51 -3.09 5.07
C LEU A 29 18.42 -3.47 6.09
N SER A 30 18.81 -4.07 7.22
CA SER A 30 17.94 -4.54 8.29
C SER A 30 16.99 -3.45 8.81
N GLY A 31 17.48 -2.22 9.00
CA GLY A 31 16.67 -1.08 9.46
C GLY A 31 15.65 -0.60 8.43
N PHE A 32 16.07 -0.44 7.17
CA PHE A 32 15.17 -0.05 6.07
C PHE A 32 14.11 -1.13 5.82
N LYS A 33 14.52 -2.40 5.82
CA LYS A 33 13.61 -3.55 5.69
C LYS A 33 12.55 -3.53 6.80
N ARG A 34 12.93 -3.26 8.06
CA ARG A 34 11.98 -3.13 9.17
C ARG A 34 10.96 -1.99 8.97
N LEU A 35 11.40 -0.85 8.44
CA LEU A 35 10.53 0.28 8.10
C LEU A 35 9.51 -0.08 7.02
N VAL A 36 9.98 -0.70 5.94
CA VAL A 36 9.11 -1.19 4.85
C VAL A 36 8.14 -2.25 5.38
N ASP A 37 8.64 -3.21 6.17
CA ASP A 37 7.84 -4.25 6.79
C ASP A 37 6.75 -3.66 7.70
N LEU A 38 7.05 -2.59 8.43
CA LEU A 38 6.09 -1.90 9.29
C LEU A 38 5.03 -1.15 8.47
N ALA A 39 5.45 -0.37 7.47
CA ALA A 39 4.55 0.37 6.60
C ALA A 39 3.58 -0.55 5.84
N THR A 40 4.09 -1.66 5.30
CA THR A 40 3.27 -2.67 4.60
C THR A 40 2.30 -3.36 5.55
N SER A 41 2.74 -3.69 6.77
CA SER A 41 1.86 -4.31 7.78
C SER A 41 0.69 -3.38 8.15
N ILE A 42 0.99 -2.09 8.40
CA ILE A 42 -0.03 -1.07 8.66
C ILE A 42 -0.97 -0.94 7.46
N SER A 43 -0.44 -0.90 6.24
CA SER A 43 -1.23 -0.77 5.01
C SER A 43 -2.20 -1.93 4.82
N PHE A 44 -1.79 -3.17 5.10
CA PHE A 44 -2.69 -4.33 5.02
C PHE A 44 -3.81 -4.30 6.06
N VAL A 45 -3.56 -3.78 7.26
CA VAL A 45 -4.62 -3.60 8.27
C VAL A 45 -5.57 -2.47 7.89
N ILE A 46 -5.05 -1.37 7.32
CA ILE A 46 -5.85 -0.20 6.95
C ILE A 46 -6.68 -0.45 5.68
N ALA A 47 -6.19 -1.24 4.73
CA ALA A 47 -6.87 -1.51 3.46
C ALA A 47 -8.35 -1.96 3.60
N PRO A 48 -8.70 -2.99 4.42
CA PRO A 48 -10.10 -3.38 4.61
C PRO A 48 -10.94 -2.30 5.31
N LEU A 49 -10.35 -1.51 6.23
CA LEU A 49 -11.03 -0.38 6.86
C LEU A 49 -11.40 0.69 5.84
N ILE A 50 -10.45 1.08 4.97
CA ILE A 50 -10.70 2.04 3.90
C ILE A 50 -11.77 1.50 2.96
N ALA A 51 -11.69 0.23 2.55
CA ALA A 51 -12.68 -0.38 1.67
C ALA A 51 -14.11 -0.35 2.26
N LEU A 52 -14.25 -0.65 3.55
CA LEU A 52 -15.53 -0.58 4.25
C LEU A 52 -16.07 0.85 4.33
N VAL A 53 -15.21 1.82 4.66
CA VAL A 53 -15.58 3.24 4.72
C VAL A 53 -16.01 3.73 3.34
N ASN A 54 -15.25 3.41 2.28
CA ASN A 54 -15.56 3.81 0.91
C ASN A 54 -16.90 3.23 0.45
N TYR A 55 -17.14 1.94 0.71
CA TYR A 55 -18.40 1.29 0.37
C TYR A 55 -19.59 1.91 1.11
N ARG A 56 -19.45 2.18 2.41
CA ARG A 56 -20.49 2.86 3.19
C ARG A 56 -20.74 4.28 2.71
N LEU A 57 -19.69 5.03 2.39
CA LEU A 57 -19.78 6.42 1.94
C LEU A 57 -20.54 6.53 0.62
N VAL A 58 -20.15 5.73 -0.37
CA VAL A 58 -20.75 5.75 -1.71
C VAL A 58 -22.17 5.15 -1.73
N SER A 59 -22.52 4.35 -0.71
CA SER A 59 -23.86 3.78 -0.56
C SER A 59 -24.84 4.65 0.21
N ARG A 60 -24.42 5.82 0.74
CA ARG A 60 -25.29 6.70 1.52
C ARG A 60 -26.41 7.32 0.67
N PRO A 61 -27.59 7.60 1.27
CA PRO A 61 -28.70 8.25 0.57
C PRO A 61 -28.35 9.64 0.04
N GLN A 62 -27.48 10.38 0.73
CA GLN A 62 -27.01 11.71 0.31
C GLN A 62 -26.10 11.68 -0.95
N PHE A 63 -25.70 10.50 -1.44
CA PHE A 63 -24.91 10.38 -2.67
C PHE A 63 -25.80 10.53 -3.91
N PRO A 64 -25.40 11.34 -4.92
CA PRO A 64 -26.20 11.62 -6.13
C PRO A 64 -26.69 10.32 -6.79
N SER A 65 -27.97 10.25 -7.12
CA SER A 65 -28.62 9.04 -7.67
C SER A 65 -27.97 8.56 -8.98
N SER A 66 -27.41 9.47 -9.77
CA SER A 66 -26.67 9.19 -11.01
C SER A 66 -25.29 8.57 -10.80
N SER A 67 -24.69 8.75 -9.62
CA SER A 67 -23.36 8.24 -9.27
C SER A 67 -23.40 7.12 -8.22
N ARG A 68 -24.61 6.61 -7.90
CA ARG A 68 -24.74 5.48 -6.99
C ARG A 68 -24.14 4.22 -7.61
N PRO A 69 -23.46 3.38 -6.82
CA PRO A 69 -22.87 2.15 -7.31
C PRO A 69 -23.98 1.24 -7.86
N GLY A 70 -23.84 0.86 -9.14
CA GLY A 70 -24.67 -0.16 -9.75
C GLY A 70 -24.51 -1.51 -9.05
N LYS A 71 -25.37 -2.48 -9.37
CA LYS A 71 -25.36 -3.82 -8.74
C LYS A 71 -24.00 -4.52 -8.86
N LEU A 72 -23.33 -4.40 -10.01
CA LEU A 72 -21.99 -4.96 -10.23
C LEU A 72 -20.92 -4.32 -9.34
N MET A 73 -20.93 -2.99 -9.20
CA MET A 73 -19.98 -2.27 -8.32
C MET A 73 -20.16 -2.64 -6.85
N LYS A 74 -21.40 -2.89 -6.42
CA LYS A 74 -21.67 -3.41 -5.07
C LYS A 74 -21.10 -4.81 -4.87
N ALA A 75 -21.35 -5.72 -5.81
CA ALA A 75 -20.79 -7.07 -5.77
C ALA A 75 -19.26 -7.06 -5.74
N LEU A 76 -18.62 -6.24 -6.60
CA LEU A 76 -17.17 -6.09 -6.63
C LEU A 76 -16.62 -5.48 -5.34
N SER A 77 -17.33 -4.51 -4.75
CA SER A 77 -16.96 -3.94 -3.45
C SER A 77 -17.02 -4.97 -2.33
N TYR A 78 -18.07 -5.79 -2.27
CA TYR A 78 -18.17 -6.87 -1.28
C TYR A 78 -17.08 -7.92 -1.45
N LEU A 79 -16.84 -8.38 -2.69
CA LEU A 79 -15.74 -9.30 -3.00
C LEU A 79 -14.38 -8.72 -2.61
N GLY A 80 -14.12 -7.46 -2.95
CA GLY A 80 -12.90 -6.76 -2.58
C GLY A 80 -12.73 -6.65 -1.06
N ILE A 81 -13.78 -6.26 -0.33
CA ILE A 81 -13.72 -6.18 1.14
C ILE A 81 -13.43 -7.54 1.76
N ILE A 82 -14.11 -8.61 1.32
CA ILE A 82 -13.88 -9.97 1.81
C ILE A 82 -12.43 -10.41 1.51
N PHE A 83 -11.98 -10.21 0.27
CA PHE A 83 -10.64 -10.57 -0.16
C PHE A 83 -9.56 -9.81 0.64
N LEU A 84 -9.68 -8.48 0.77
CA LEU A 84 -8.75 -7.66 1.55
C LEU A 84 -8.74 -8.06 3.03
N SER A 85 -9.90 -8.35 3.61
CA SER A 85 -10.00 -8.76 5.01
C SER A 85 -9.35 -10.12 5.25
N LEU A 86 -9.60 -11.10 4.37
CA LEU A 86 -8.98 -12.41 4.43
C LEU A 86 -7.46 -12.31 4.28
N PHE A 87 -7.00 -11.53 3.31
CA PHE A 87 -5.58 -11.30 3.06
C PHE A 87 -4.88 -10.62 4.25
N ALA A 88 -5.51 -9.61 4.85
CA ALA A 88 -5.01 -8.95 6.05
C ALA A 88 -4.90 -9.90 7.24
N ILE A 89 -5.92 -10.75 7.46
CA ILE A 89 -5.90 -11.75 8.53
C ILE A 89 -4.80 -12.78 8.30
N LEU A 90 -4.71 -13.36 7.09
CA LEU A 90 -3.66 -14.32 6.73
C LEU A 90 -2.27 -13.72 6.91
N PHE A 91 -2.06 -12.49 6.45
CA PHE A 91 -0.80 -11.77 6.63
C PHE A 91 -0.43 -11.63 8.10
N LEU A 92 -1.38 -11.21 8.96
CA LEU A 92 -1.14 -11.08 10.39
C LEU A 92 -0.83 -12.44 11.04
N LEU A 93 -1.54 -13.50 10.67
CA LEU A 93 -1.29 -14.86 11.19
C LEU A 93 0.12 -15.35 10.86
N VAL A 94 0.57 -15.14 9.61
CA VAL A 94 1.93 -15.49 9.18
C VAL A 94 2.96 -14.61 9.92
N LYS A 95 2.71 -13.30 10.03
CA LYS A 95 3.60 -12.36 10.72
C LYS A 95 3.78 -12.70 12.20
N LEU A 96 2.72 -13.20 12.86
CA LEU A 96 2.71 -13.58 14.26
C LEU A 96 3.22 -15.01 14.51
N GLY A 97 3.54 -15.77 13.45
CA GLY A 97 3.99 -17.17 13.56
C GLY A 97 2.88 -18.15 13.96
N ALA A 98 1.61 -17.77 13.77
CA ALA A 98 0.47 -18.64 14.07
C ALA A 98 0.15 -19.62 12.91
N VAL A 99 0.63 -19.32 11.70
CA VAL A 99 0.48 -20.16 10.51
C VAL A 99 1.82 -20.19 9.78
N ASP A 100 2.45 -21.35 9.73
CA ASP A 100 3.61 -21.62 8.89
C ASP A 100 3.12 -22.04 7.49
N LEU A 101 3.15 -21.08 6.57
CA LEU A 101 3.14 -21.38 5.14
C LEU A 101 4.60 -21.70 4.77
N GLY A 102 4.94 -22.99 4.80
CA GLY A 102 6.30 -23.50 4.64
C GLY A 102 7.08 -22.94 3.45
#